data_AF-A0A0M8VWL4-F1
#
_entry.id   AF-A0A0M8VWL4-F1
#
_cell.length_a   1.000
_cell.length_b   1.000
_cell.length_c   1.000
_cell.angle_alpha   90.00
_cell.angle_beta   90.00
_cell.angle_gamma   90.00
#
_symmetry.space_group_name_H-M   'P 1'
#
loop_
_entity.id
_entity.type
_entity.pdbx_description
1 polymer ?
#
loop_
_entity_poly.entity_id
_entity_poly.type
_entity_poly.pdbx_seq_one_letter_code
_entity_poly.pdbx_strand_id
1 'polypeptide(L)'
;MVGAVGPARSFLADRGYDHDRYRRLLCSRGIRPVIAKRGEPLGTGLGIFRYVVERTIAWLHGFRRLRIRWERRDDIHEAFLGLGVCLITRRHVQRLC
;
A
#
# COMPACT_ATOMS: atom_id res chain seq x y z
N MET A 1 -14.96 13.72 1.36
CA MET A 1 -15.02 12.82 2.54
C MET A 1 -14.71 11.40 2.06
N VAL A 2 -13.48 10.93 2.23
CA VAL A 2 -13.18 9.50 2.06
C VAL A 2 -13.66 8.84 3.33
N GLY A 3 -14.77 8.10 3.26
CA GLY A 3 -15.29 7.37 4.41
C GLY A 3 -14.23 6.43 4.97
N ALA A 4 -14.11 6.38 6.30
CA ALA A 4 -13.21 5.44 6.95
C ALA A 4 -13.55 4.03 6.48
N VAL A 5 -12.62 3.38 5.78
CA VAL A 5 -12.74 1.95 5.45
C VAL A 5 -12.80 1.23 6.80
N GLY A 6 -13.90 0.50 7.06
CA GLY A 6 -14.04 -0.29 8.28
C GLY A 6 -12.85 -1.24 8.50
N PRO A 7 -12.66 -1.77 9.71
CA PRO A 7 -11.48 -2.56 10.03
C PRO A 7 -11.32 -3.73 9.04
N ALA A 8 -10.17 -3.77 8.37
CA ALA A 8 -9.87 -4.80 7.39
C ALA A 8 -9.90 -6.19 8.06
N ARG A 9 -10.60 -7.17 7.47
CA ARG A 9 -10.67 -8.54 8.03
C ARG A 9 -9.34 -9.31 7.89
N SER A 10 -8.53 -8.94 6.91
CA SER A 10 -7.25 -9.59 6.62
C SER A 10 -6.24 -8.61 6.06
N PHE A 11 -4.95 -8.82 6.37
CA PHE A 11 -3.84 -8.01 5.90
C PHE A 11 -2.86 -8.86 5.11
N LEU A 12 -2.68 -8.52 3.83
CA LEU A 12 -1.73 -9.16 2.92
C LEU A 12 -0.40 -8.42 2.98
N ALA A 13 0.71 -9.14 3.16
CA ALA A 13 2.04 -8.54 3.11
C ALA A 13 3.08 -9.49 2.53
N ASP A 14 4.15 -8.91 2.00
CA ASP A 14 5.29 -9.67 1.52
C ASP A 14 6.03 -10.41 2.64
N ARG A 15 6.75 -11.47 2.24
CA ARG A 15 7.61 -12.28 3.12
C ARG A 15 8.62 -11.44 3.93
N GLY A 16 9.03 -10.29 3.42
CA GLY A 16 9.88 -9.34 4.16
C GLY A 16 9.31 -8.95 5.52
N TYR A 17 7.98 -8.94 5.64
CA TYR A 17 7.23 -8.60 6.86
C TYR A 17 6.94 -9.80 7.77
N ASP A 18 7.56 -10.97 7.55
CA ASP A 18 7.38 -12.12 8.44
C ASP A 18 8.14 -11.94 9.75
N HIS A 19 7.56 -11.15 10.64
CA HIS A 19 8.02 -10.95 12.02
C HIS A 19 6.83 -11.04 12.97
N ASP A 20 7.01 -11.74 14.09
CA ASP A 20 5.93 -11.96 15.08
C ASP A 20 5.33 -10.67 15.63
N ARG A 21 6.11 -9.59 15.66
CA ARG A 21 5.63 -8.27 16.07
C ARG A 21 4.44 -7.81 15.23
N TYR A 22 4.50 -8.03 13.90
CA TYR A 22 3.46 -7.60 12.98
C TYR A 22 2.24 -8.51 13.06
N ARG A 23 2.46 -9.83 13.18
CA ARG A 23 1.38 -10.79 13.38
C ARG A 23 0.58 -10.49 14.65
N ARG A 24 1.28 -10.24 15.77
CA ARG A 24 0.65 -9.85 17.06
C ARG A 24 -0.13 -8.55 16.95
N LEU A 25 0.45 -7.53 16.31
CA LEU A 25 -0.19 -6.21 16.13
C LEU A 25 -1.46 -6.26 15.27
N LEU A 26 -1.48 -7.15 14.27
CA LEU A 26 -2.64 -7.37 13.41
C LEU A 26 -3.72 -8.16 14.15
N CYS A 27 -3.34 -9.25 14.84
CA CYS A 27 -4.27 -10.04 15.64
C CYS A 27 -4.92 -9.21 16.76
N SER A 28 -4.17 -8.31 17.43
CA SER A 28 -4.73 -7.44 18.46
C SER A 28 -5.75 -6.42 17.94
N ARG A 29 -5.74 -6.16 16.63
CA ARG A 29 -6.74 -5.34 15.92
C ARG A 29 -7.86 -6.18 15.29
N GLY A 30 -7.90 -7.50 15.53
CA GLY A 30 -8.85 -8.41 14.88
C GLY A 30 -8.59 -8.62 13.39
N ILE A 31 -7.39 -8.30 12.90
CA ILE A 31 -7.02 -8.40 11.49
C ILE A 31 -6.21 -9.68 11.28
N ARG A 32 -6.67 -10.56 10.38
CA ARG A 32 -5.95 -11.81 10.07
C ARG A 32 -4.66 -11.52 9.29
N PRO A 33 -3.46 -11.87 9.80
CA PRO A 33 -2.21 -11.68 9.06
C PRO A 33 -2.03 -12.75 7.98
N VAL A 34 -2.08 -12.34 6.72
CA VAL A 34 -1.77 -13.17 5.53
C VAL A 34 -0.38 -12.77 5.03
N ILE A 35 0.64 -13.19 5.77
CA ILE A 35 2.05 -12.93 5.49
C ILE A 35 2.73 -14.26 5.19
N ALA A 36 3.41 -14.37 4.05
CA ALA A 36 4.17 -15.57 3.72
C ALA A 36 5.33 -15.76 4.70
N LYS A 37 5.48 -16.98 5.22
CA LYS A 37 6.58 -17.33 6.12
C LYS A 37 7.92 -17.32 5.38
N ARG A 38 8.99 -16.91 6.07
CA ARG A 38 10.37 -17.10 5.60
C ARG A 38 10.73 -18.59 5.65
N GLY A 39 11.50 -19.07 4.67
CA GLY A 39 11.92 -20.48 4.57
C GLY A 39 10.89 -21.44 3.97
N GLU A 40 9.61 -21.09 3.95
CA GLU A 40 8.56 -21.91 3.34
C GLU A 40 8.41 -21.65 1.82
N PRO A 41 8.14 -22.69 1.01
CA PRO A 41 7.86 -22.52 -0.41
C PRO A 41 6.71 -21.53 -0.64
N LEU A 42 6.91 -20.65 -1.61
CA LEU A 42 6.00 -19.52 -1.86
C LEU A 42 4.66 -20.06 -2.39
N GLY A 43 3.59 -19.96 -1.58
CA GLY A 43 2.24 -20.17 -2.09
C GLY A 43 1.94 -19.14 -3.18
N THR A 44 1.56 -19.60 -4.36
CA THR A 44 1.38 -18.85 -5.62
C THR A 44 0.34 -17.71 -5.58
N GLY A 45 -0.33 -17.46 -4.44
CA GLY A 45 -1.44 -16.52 -4.32
C GLY A 45 -1.08 -15.05 -4.09
N LEU A 46 0.15 -14.73 -3.65
CA LEU A 46 0.54 -13.34 -3.36
C LEU A 46 0.60 -12.44 -4.60
N GLY A 47 0.98 -12.99 -5.76
CA GLY A 47 1.18 -12.21 -7.00
C GLY A 47 -0.09 -11.53 -7.50
N ILE A 48 -1.26 -12.19 -7.37
CA ILE A 48 -2.56 -11.67 -7.84
C ILE A 48 -2.94 -10.41 -7.06
N PHE A 49 -2.76 -10.41 -5.74
CA PHE A 49 -3.13 -9.28 -4.89
C PHE A 49 -2.05 -8.19 -4.86
N ARG A 50 -0.78 -8.55 -5.02
CA ARG A 50 0.33 -7.60 -5.09
C ARG A 50 0.19 -6.60 -6.23
N TYR A 51 -0.32 -7.06 -7.38
CA TYR A 51 -0.44 -6.23 -8.57
C TYR A 51 -1.26 -4.94 -8.34
N VAL A 52 -2.28 -4.96 -7.47
CA VAL A 52 -3.06 -3.75 -7.15
C VAL A 52 -2.20 -2.70 -6.44
N VAL A 53 -1.37 -3.14 -5.49
CA VAL A 53 -0.45 -2.27 -4.75
C VAL A 53 0.65 -1.76 -5.67
N GLU A 54 1.29 -2.66 -6.43
CA GLU A 54 2.36 -2.34 -7.37
C GLU A 54 1.89 -1.37 -8.46
N ARG A 55 0.69 -1.57 -9.01
CA ARG A 55 0.05 -0.66 -9.97
C ARG A 55 -0.15 0.74 -9.37
N THR A 56 -0.63 0.81 -8.13
CA THR A 56 -0.87 2.09 -7.45
C THR A 56 0.45 2.84 -7.22
N ILE A 57 1.50 2.13 -6.78
CA ILE A 57 2.85 2.68 -6.64
C ILE A 57 3.39 3.15 -8.00
N ALA A 58 3.17 2.40 -9.08
CA ALA A 58 3.59 2.78 -10.42
C ALA A 58 2.95 4.11 -10.88
N TRP A 59 1.69 4.36 -10.54
CA TRP A 59 1.05 5.66 -10.82
C TRP A 59 1.72 6.82 -10.08
N LEU A 60 2.07 6.62 -8.81
CA LEU A 60 2.80 7.62 -8.03
C LEU A 60 4.21 7.85 -8.58
N HIS A 61 4.89 6.79 -9.00
CA HIS A 61 6.22 6.88 -9.64
C HIS A 61 6.19 7.55 -11.02
N GLY A 62 5.02 7.76 -11.62
CA GLY A 62 4.88 8.64 -12.78
C GLY A 62 5.27 10.09 -12.47
N PHE A 63 5.16 10.52 -11.20
CA PHE A 63 5.63 11.83 -10.75
C PHE A 63 7.09 11.74 -10.32
N ARG A 64 7.99 12.42 -11.04
CA ARG A 64 9.45 12.35 -10.82
C ARG A 64 9.89 12.58 -9.37
N ARG A 65 9.24 13.51 -8.65
CA ARG A 65 9.53 13.83 -7.24
C ARG A 65 9.06 12.77 -6.24
N LEU A 66 8.14 11.90 -6.64
CA LEU A 66 7.68 10.75 -5.85
C LEU A 66 8.41 9.46 -6.21
N ARG A 67 8.90 9.32 -7.45
CA ARG A 67 9.72 8.17 -7.87
C ARG A 67 11.07 8.13 -7.15
N ILE A 68 11.74 9.27 -7.07
CA ILE A 68 13.00 9.41 -6.34
C ILE A 68 12.77 10.51 -5.32
N ARG A 69 12.97 10.17 -4.04
CA ARG A 69 12.84 11.12 -2.94
C ARG A 69 14.03 12.07 -2.94
N TRP A 70 13.87 13.22 -3.59
CA TRP A 70 14.82 14.33 -3.54
C TRP A 70 14.60 15.24 -2.33
N GLU A 71 13.39 15.22 -1.78
CA GLU A 71 13.01 16.08 -0.65
C GLU A 71 13.66 15.56 0.64
N ARG A 72 14.48 16.42 1.26
CA ARG A 72 15.11 16.12 2.55
C ARG A 72 14.08 16.08 3.68
N ARG A 73 13.07 16.95 3.63
CA ARG A 73 12.01 17.00 4.62
C ARG A 73 10.87 16.04 4.25
N ASP A 74 10.30 15.41 5.25
CA ASP A 74 9.18 14.48 5.14
C ASP A 74 7.85 15.20 4.85
N ASP A 75 7.59 16.33 5.49
CA ASP A 75 6.38 17.15 5.28
C ASP A 75 6.21 17.58 3.81
N ILE A 76 7.31 17.99 3.16
CA ILE A 76 7.29 18.36 1.74
C ILE A 76 6.99 17.13 0.87
N HIS A 77 7.59 15.98 1.19
CA HIS A 77 7.34 14.74 0.45
C HIS A 77 5.89 14.27 0.62
N GLU A 78 5.35 14.37 1.83
CA GLU A 78 3.96 14.06 2.15
C GLU A 78 2.99 14.99 1.40
N ALA A 79 3.29 16.28 1.30
CA ALA A 79 2.50 17.22 0.52
C ALA A 79 2.47 16.83 -0.98
N PHE A 80 3.61 16.45 -1.56
CA PHE A 80 3.63 15.92 -2.94
C PHE A 80 2.86 14.63 -3.10
N LEU A 81 2.93 13.73 -2.12
CA LEU A 81 2.18 12.49 -2.12
C LEU A 81 0.68 12.79 -2.14
N GLY A 82 0.22 13.68 -1.26
CA GLY A 82 -1.17 14.12 -1.21
C GLY A 82 -1.64 14.73 -2.54
N LEU A 83 -0.86 15.65 -3.11
CA LEU A 83 -1.16 16.24 -4.42
C LEU A 83 -1.21 15.18 -5.53
N GLY A 84 -0.28 14.23 -5.53
CA GLY A 84 -0.23 13.11 -6.49
C GLY A 84 -1.49 12.25 -6.43
N VAL A 85 -1.93 11.87 -5.23
CA VAL A 85 -3.17 11.11 -5.03
C VAL A 85 -4.38 11.91 -5.52
N CYS A 86 -4.50 13.20 -5.16
CA CYS A 86 -5.60 14.05 -5.62
C CYS A 86 -5.71 14.09 -7.16
N LEU A 87 -4.58 14.22 -7.86
CA LEU A 87 -4.56 14.21 -9.32
C LEU A 87 -4.96 12.86 -9.91
N ILE A 88 -4.48 11.76 -9.35
CA ILE A 88 -4.85 10.40 -9.76
C ILE A 88 -6.35 10.19 -9.58
N THR A 89 -6.88 10.49 -8.38
CA THR A 89 -8.31 10.35 -8.06
C THR A 89 -9.16 11.21 -8.99
N ARG A 90 -8.79 12.47 -9.24
CA ARG A 90 -9.50 13.35 -10.18
C ARG A 90 -9.58 12.73 -11.58
N ARG A 91 -8.47 12.21 -12.10
CA ARG A 91 -8.45 11.54 -13.42
C ARG A 91 -9.33 10.31 -13.47
N HIS A 92 -9.43 9.55 -12.37
CA HIS A 92 -10.34 8.40 -12.31
C HIS A 92 -11.81 8.82 -12.28
N VAL A 93 -12.16 9.83 -11.48
CA VAL A 93 -13.54 10.36 -11.44
C VAL A 93 -13.95 10.89 -12.81
N GLN A 94 -13.07 11.64 -13.49
CA GLN A 94 -13.32 12.15 -14.84
C GLN A 94 -13.47 11.07 -15.93
N ARG A 95 -13.02 9.84 -15.69
CA ARG A 95 -13.24 8.71 -16.61
C ARG A 95 -14.52 7.95 -16.33
N LEU A 96 -15.10 8.13 -15.13
CA LEU A 96 -16.33 7.48 -14.69
C LEU A 96 -17.57 8.34 -15.01
N CYS A 97 -17.38 9.64 -15.19
CA CYS A 97 -18.37 10.58 -15.72
C CYS A 97 -18.22 10.68 -17.24
#